data_AF-M7NJU9-F1
#
_entry.id   AF-M7NJU9-F1
#
_cell.length_a   1.000
_cell.length_b   1.000
_cell.length_c   1.000
_cell.angle_alpha   90.00
_cell.angle_beta   90.00
_cell.angle_gamma   90.00
#
_symmetry.space_group_name_H-M   'P 1'
#
loop_
_entity.id
_entity.type
_entity.pdbx_description
1 polymer ?
#
loop_
_entity_poly.entity_id
_entity_poly.type
_entity_poly.pdbx_seq_one_letter_code
_entity_poly.pdbx_strand_id
1 'polypeptide(L)'
;MGHELMNVHFLITGYLFALSMIGTDPVPKRAPYPLRLVLLLATMAFHAFYGVSIMSSTSLYQADWFGNMGRTWGGDALADQRQGAGAMWGLGEIPTLLIALGVMVSWNRDDTRESKRRDRQADRDNEAELGAYNDMFAQLKKQDEEIARRGR
;
A
#
# COMPACT_ATOMS: atom_id res chain seq x y z
N MET A 1 -24.10 -9.61 -18.97
CA MET A 1 -24.45 -9.13 -17.62
C MET A 1 -23.33 -9.36 -16.61
N GLY A 2 -22.77 -10.57 -16.49
CA GLY A 2 -21.66 -10.82 -15.54
C GLY A 2 -20.38 -10.04 -15.85
N HIS A 3 -20.02 -9.91 -17.12
CA HIS A 3 -18.84 -9.16 -17.57
C HIS A 3 -18.94 -7.65 -17.25
N GLU A 4 -20.11 -7.06 -17.47
CA GLU A 4 -20.35 -5.63 -17.19
C GLU A 4 -20.31 -5.35 -15.68
N LEU A 5 -20.93 -6.22 -14.88
CA LEU A 5 -20.89 -6.12 -13.42
C LEU A 5 -19.46 -6.26 -12.89
N MET A 6 -18.67 -7.15 -13.46
CA MET A 6 -17.25 -7.33 -13.12
C MET A 6 -16.46 -6.04 -13.42
N ASN A 7 -16.66 -5.42 -14.58
CA ASN A 7 -16.00 -4.17 -14.93
C ASN A 7 -16.39 -3.02 -13.99
N VAL A 8 -17.68 -2.87 -13.69
CA VAL A 8 -18.17 -1.85 -12.74
C VAL A 8 -17.58 -2.10 -11.34
N HIS A 9 -17.55 -3.35 -10.89
CA HIS A 9 -16.96 -3.71 -9.60
C HIS A 9 -15.48 -3.32 -9.55
N PHE A 10 -14.66 -3.78 -10.50
CA PHE A 10 -13.22 -3.48 -10.51
C PHE A 10 -12.92 -1.99 -10.68
N LEU A 11 -13.73 -1.26 -11.45
CA LEU A 11 -13.58 0.19 -11.58
C LEU A 11 -13.86 0.89 -10.25
N ILE A 12 -14.97 0.55 -9.58
CA ILE A 12 -15.33 1.15 -8.30
C ILE A 12 -14.32 0.79 -7.22
N THR A 13 -13.93 -0.48 -7.11
CA THR A 13 -12.97 -0.91 -6.08
C THR A 13 -11.59 -0.30 -6.32
N GLY A 14 -11.11 -0.27 -7.57
CA GLY A 14 -9.85 0.39 -7.94
C GLY A 14 -9.89 1.90 -7.66
N TYR A 15 -11.00 2.57 -7.96
CA TYR A 15 -11.19 3.99 -7.66
C TYR A 15 -11.16 4.26 -6.15
N LEU A 16 -11.92 3.50 -5.35
CA LEU A 16 -11.94 3.64 -3.90
C LEU A 16 -10.57 3.31 -3.27
N PHE A 17 -9.87 2.33 -3.82
CA PHE A 17 -8.51 2.00 -3.41
C PHE A 17 -7.56 3.16 -3.68
N ALA A 18 -7.56 3.72 -4.89
CA ALA A 18 -6.72 4.87 -5.23
C ALA A 18 -7.04 6.10 -4.36
N LEU A 19 -8.34 6.36 -4.10
CA LEU A 19 -8.81 7.42 -3.19
C LEU A 19 -8.30 7.24 -1.75
N SER A 20 -8.18 6.00 -1.29
CA SER A 20 -7.64 5.71 0.04
C SER A 20 -6.12 5.91 0.14
N MET A 21 -5.41 5.85 -0.99
CA MET A 21 -3.95 6.00 -1.07
C MET A 21 -3.52 7.46 -1.27
N ILE A 22 -4.13 8.16 -2.23
CA ILE A 22 -3.76 9.49 -2.71
C ILE A 22 -4.73 10.56 -2.22
N GLY A 23 -4.22 11.77 -1.93
CA GLY A 23 -5.04 12.98 -1.80
C GLY A 23 -5.00 13.64 -0.43
N THR A 24 -5.64 14.81 -0.32
CA THR A 24 -5.91 15.53 0.94
C THR A 24 -7.37 15.40 1.36
N ASP A 25 -8.16 14.65 0.61
CA ASP A 25 -9.61 14.52 0.82
C ASP A 25 -9.91 13.93 2.20
N PRO A 26 -11.00 14.40 2.84
CA PRO A 26 -11.39 13.99 4.19
C PRO A 26 -11.94 12.56 4.17
N VAL A 27 -11.04 11.58 4.07
CA VAL A 27 -11.34 10.19 4.39
C VAL A 27 -11.28 10.09 5.92
N PRO A 28 -12.37 9.70 6.62
CA PRO A 28 -12.47 9.83 8.08
C PRO A 28 -11.31 9.22 8.88
N LYS A 29 -10.72 8.14 8.37
CA LYS A 29 -9.52 7.49 8.92
C LYS A 29 -8.65 6.99 7.78
N ARG A 30 -7.65 7.76 7.39
CA ARG A 30 -6.69 7.33 6.38
C ARG A 30 -5.53 6.59 7.03
N ALA A 31 -5.12 5.47 6.44
CA ALA A 31 -3.96 4.70 6.93
C ALA A 31 -2.69 5.58 6.96
N PRO A 32 -1.76 5.36 7.91
CA PRO A 32 -0.46 6.02 7.90
C PRO A 32 0.36 5.58 6.68
N TYR A 33 1.32 6.41 6.24
CA TYR A 33 2.10 6.17 5.02
C TYR A 33 2.75 4.78 4.93
N PRO A 34 3.40 4.25 5.99
CA PRO A 34 3.97 2.90 5.93
C PRO A 34 2.93 1.82 5.65
N LEU A 35 1.74 1.92 6.27
CA LEU A 35 0.67 0.96 6.06
C LEU A 35 0.12 1.02 4.63
N ARG A 36 0.04 2.21 4.03
CA ARG A 36 -0.34 2.35 2.61
C ARG A 36 0.64 1.63 1.68
N LEU A 37 1.94 1.74 1.94
CA LEU A 37 2.96 1.02 1.17
C LEU A 37 2.84 -0.50 1.33
N VAL A 38 2.56 -0.98 2.55
CA VAL A 38 2.30 -2.40 2.80
C VAL A 38 1.05 -2.88 2.04
N LEU A 39 -0.03 -2.09 2.04
CA LEU A 39 -1.26 -2.41 1.31
C LEU A 39 -1.03 -2.45 -0.21
N LEU A 40 -0.23 -1.52 -0.74
CA LEU A 40 0.15 -1.53 -2.15
C LEU A 40 0.96 -2.77 -2.49
N LEU A 41 1.98 -3.11 -1.67
CA LEU A 41 2.77 -4.32 -1.87
C LEU A 41 1.91 -5.60 -1.82
N ALA A 42 0.99 -5.69 -0.87
CA ALA A 42 0.05 -6.80 -0.77
C ALA A 42 -0.86 -6.90 -2.01
N THR A 43 -1.29 -5.76 -2.55
CA THR A 43 -2.10 -5.68 -3.77
C THR A 43 -1.30 -6.16 -4.99
N MET A 44 -0.06 -5.71 -5.15
CA MET A 44 0.83 -6.17 -6.21
C MET A 44 1.09 -7.69 -6.12
N ALA A 45 1.35 -8.20 -4.91
CA ALA A 45 1.54 -9.63 -4.68
C ALA A 45 0.29 -10.44 -5.06
N PHE A 46 -0.90 -9.94 -4.71
CA PHE A 46 -2.17 -10.54 -5.08
C PHE A 46 -2.38 -10.56 -6.62
N HIS A 47 -2.14 -9.44 -7.31
CA HIS A 47 -2.26 -9.38 -8.77
C HIS A 47 -1.28 -10.34 -9.46
N ALA A 48 -0.02 -10.36 -9.03
CA ALA A 48 0.99 -11.27 -9.55
C ALA A 48 0.55 -12.73 -9.35
N PHE A 49 0.10 -13.10 -8.15
CA PHE A 49 -0.39 -14.44 -7.87
C PHE A 49 -1.59 -14.81 -8.74
N TYR A 50 -2.58 -13.93 -8.85
CA TYR A 50 -3.79 -14.15 -9.64
C TYR A 50 -3.46 -14.30 -11.14
N GLY A 51 -2.62 -13.41 -11.69
CA GLY A 51 -2.18 -13.47 -13.08
C GLY A 51 -1.40 -14.75 -13.37
N VAL A 52 -0.42 -15.09 -12.54
CA VAL A 52 0.37 -16.33 -12.69
C VAL A 52 -0.53 -17.56 -12.56
N SER A 53 -1.49 -17.58 -11.63
CA SER A 53 -2.43 -18.69 -11.48
C SER A 53 -3.23 -18.96 -12.76
N ILE A 54 -3.74 -17.90 -13.41
CA ILE A 54 -4.46 -18.04 -14.68
C ILE A 54 -3.50 -18.44 -15.82
N MET A 55 -2.30 -17.85 -15.87
CA MET A 55 -1.29 -18.21 -16.86
C MET A 55 -0.88 -19.69 -16.77
N SER A 56 -0.77 -20.21 -15.55
CA SER A 56 -0.42 -21.61 -15.28
C SER A 56 -1.62 -22.57 -15.43
N SER A 57 -2.83 -22.06 -15.57
CA SER A 57 -4.02 -22.90 -15.76
C SER A 57 -3.93 -23.71 -17.06
N THR A 58 -4.47 -24.91 -17.01
CA THR A 58 -4.68 -25.81 -18.15
C THR A 58 -6.14 -25.87 -18.59
N SER A 59 -7.05 -25.24 -17.83
CA SER A 59 -8.48 -25.16 -18.13
C SER A 59 -8.89 -23.78 -18.61
N LEU A 60 -9.92 -23.74 -19.47
CA LEU A 60 -10.54 -22.50 -19.89
C LEU A 60 -11.58 -22.06 -18.86
N TYR A 61 -11.46 -20.84 -18.35
CA TYR A 61 -12.44 -20.27 -17.43
C TYR A 61 -13.76 -19.92 -18.14
N GLN A 62 -13.70 -19.54 -19.42
CA GLN A 62 -14.85 -19.14 -20.22
C GLN A 62 -14.94 -19.98 -21.52
N ALA A 63 -14.94 -21.30 -21.36
CA ALA A 63 -14.92 -22.25 -22.49
C ALA A 63 -16.07 -22.01 -23.49
N ASP A 64 -17.30 -21.80 -23.00
CA ASP A 64 -18.47 -21.55 -23.86
C ASP A 64 -18.32 -20.26 -24.67
N TRP A 65 -17.76 -19.20 -24.07
CA TRP A 65 -17.54 -17.93 -24.78
C TRP A 65 -16.52 -18.09 -25.90
N PHE A 66 -15.37 -18.73 -25.61
CA PHE A 66 -14.34 -18.99 -26.61
C PHE A 66 -14.86 -19.90 -27.73
N GLY A 67 -15.64 -20.93 -27.40
CA GLY A 67 -16.25 -21.83 -28.38
C GLY A 67 -17.28 -21.13 -29.27
N ASN A 68 -18.18 -20.33 -28.68
CA ASN A 68 -19.24 -19.64 -29.39
C ASN A 68 -18.75 -18.47 -30.26
N MET A 69 -17.55 -17.93 -29.98
CA MET A 69 -16.96 -16.87 -30.80
C MET A 69 -16.64 -17.35 -32.22
N GLY A 70 -16.32 -18.64 -32.40
CA GLY A 70 -15.99 -19.21 -33.71
C GLY A 70 -14.80 -18.54 -34.40
N ARG A 71 -13.86 -17.95 -33.64
CA ARG A 71 -12.76 -17.17 -34.21
C ARG A 71 -11.81 -18.07 -35.02
N THR A 72 -11.48 -17.64 -36.23
CA THR A 72 -10.53 -18.33 -37.14
C THR A 72 -9.14 -17.69 -37.16
N TRP A 73 -8.95 -16.60 -36.41
CA TRP A 73 -7.72 -15.83 -36.33
C TRP A 73 -7.13 -15.89 -34.91
N GLY A 74 -5.82 -15.71 -34.77
CA GLY A 74 -5.10 -15.74 -33.49
C GLY A 74 -4.69 -17.16 -33.02
N GLY A 75 -4.10 -17.26 -31.83
CA GLY A 75 -3.71 -18.55 -31.21
C GLY A 75 -4.91 -19.37 -30.73
N ASP A 76 -4.73 -20.48 -30.02
CA ASP A 76 -5.88 -21.17 -29.41
C ASP A 76 -6.46 -20.38 -28.21
N ALA A 77 -7.62 -20.81 -27.69
CA ALA A 77 -8.30 -20.13 -26.58
C ALA A 77 -7.48 -20.11 -25.28
N LEU A 78 -6.68 -21.16 -25.03
CA LEU A 78 -5.87 -21.26 -23.82
C LEU A 78 -4.66 -20.32 -23.90
N ALA A 79 -4.05 -20.22 -25.08
CA ALA A 79 -2.99 -19.26 -25.37
C ALA A 79 -3.48 -17.81 -25.20
N ASP A 80 -4.68 -17.51 -25.68
CA ASP A 80 -5.31 -16.19 -25.53
C ASP A 80 -5.60 -15.87 -24.05
N GLN A 81 -6.16 -16.81 -23.29
CA GLN A 81 -6.35 -16.66 -21.84
C GLN A 81 -5.03 -16.39 -21.10
N ARG A 82 -3.95 -17.09 -21.46
CA ARG A 82 -2.62 -16.87 -20.87
C ARG A 82 -2.05 -15.50 -21.21
N GLN A 83 -2.21 -15.05 -22.45
CA GLN A 83 -1.79 -13.71 -22.87
C GLN A 83 -2.60 -12.63 -22.15
N GLY A 84 -3.92 -12.80 -22.04
CA GLY A 84 -4.79 -11.91 -21.29
C GLY A 84 -4.40 -11.81 -19.82
N ALA A 85 -4.05 -12.93 -19.18
CA ALA A 85 -3.57 -12.93 -17.80
C ALA A 85 -2.22 -12.21 -17.64
N GLY A 86 -1.30 -12.41 -18.59
CA GLY A 86 -0.03 -11.68 -18.63
C GLY A 86 -0.22 -10.17 -18.82
N ALA A 87 -1.13 -9.77 -19.71
CA ALA A 87 -1.47 -8.37 -19.94
C ALA A 87 -2.15 -7.74 -18.72
N MET A 88 -3.09 -8.43 -18.08
CA MET A 88 -3.76 -8.00 -16.85
C MET A 88 -2.73 -7.72 -15.75
N TRP A 89 -1.78 -8.63 -15.55
CA TRP A 89 -0.70 -8.43 -14.58
C TRP A 89 0.17 -7.23 -14.96
N GLY A 90 0.79 -7.24 -16.15
CA GLY A 90 1.73 -6.20 -16.55
C GLY A 90 1.13 -4.78 -16.58
N LEU A 91 -0.10 -4.63 -17.10
CA LEU A 91 -0.78 -3.34 -17.17
C LEU A 91 -1.30 -2.87 -15.80
N GLY A 92 -1.73 -3.80 -14.95
CA GLY A 92 -2.25 -3.49 -13.61
C GLY A 92 -1.18 -2.95 -12.65
N GLU A 93 0.09 -3.32 -12.85
CA GLU A 93 1.18 -2.85 -11.99
C GLU A 93 1.58 -1.38 -12.27
N ILE A 94 1.39 -0.87 -13.49
CA ILE A 94 1.80 0.50 -13.83
C ILE A 94 1.07 1.54 -12.96
N PRO A 95 -0.29 1.55 -12.86
CA PRO A 95 -0.99 2.44 -11.94
C PRO A 95 -0.58 2.24 -10.48
N THR A 96 -0.38 0.98 -10.05
CA THR A 96 -0.04 0.65 -8.67
C THR A 96 1.32 1.23 -8.26
N LEU A 97 2.32 1.12 -9.15
CA LEU A 97 3.65 1.70 -8.96
C LEU A 97 3.61 3.24 -8.94
N LEU A 98 2.82 3.86 -9.83
CA LEU A 98 2.63 5.31 -9.83
C LEU A 98 2.00 5.80 -8.52
N ILE A 99 1.03 5.07 -7.99
CA ILE A 99 0.42 5.36 -6.69
C ILE A 99 1.44 5.20 -5.57
N ALA A 100 2.22 4.12 -5.55
CA ALA A 100 3.26 3.89 -4.56
C ALA A 100 4.30 5.01 -4.53
N LEU A 101 4.74 5.48 -5.71
CA LEU A 101 5.63 6.62 -5.84
C LEU A 101 4.96 7.89 -5.27
N GLY A 102 3.69 8.14 -5.60
CA GLY A 102 2.94 9.28 -5.06
C GLY A 102 2.84 9.25 -3.52
N VAL A 103 2.59 8.07 -2.93
CA VAL A 103 2.55 7.87 -1.48
C VAL A 103 3.90 8.13 -0.85
N MET A 104 4.99 7.61 -1.44
CA MET A 104 6.36 7.82 -0.94
C MET A 104 6.77 9.29 -0.99
N VAL A 105 6.47 9.99 -2.09
CA VAL A 105 6.73 11.43 -2.23
C VAL A 105 5.93 12.24 -1.21
N SER A 106 4.66 11.88 -0.99
CA SER A 106 3.80 12.54 0.00
C SER A 106 4.31 12.34 1.42
N TRP A 107 4.73 11.11 1.75
CA TRP A 107 5.32 10.79 3.05
C TRP A 107 6.57 11.62 3.32
N ASN A 108 7.51 11.64 2.38
CA ASN A 108 8.76 12.39 2.53
C ASN A 108 8.52 13.91 2.76
N ARG A 109 7.50 14.47 2.09
CA ARG A 109 7.13 15.88 2.27
C ARG A 109 6.54 16.16 3.65
N ASP A 110 5.68 15.27 4.14
CA ASP A 110 5.05 15.42 5.45
C ASP A 110 6.07 15.27 6.58
N ASP A 111 6.94 14.26 6.51
CA ASP A 111 8.01 14.06 7.49
C ASP A 111 8.96 15.26 7.54
N THR A 112 9.36 15.78 6.37
CA THR A 112 10.20 16.99 6.29
C THR A 112 9.50 18.20 6.93
N ARG A 113 8.19 18.36 6.71
CA ARG A 113 7.42 19.48 7.28
C ARG A 113 7.29 19.34 8.80
N GLU A 114 7.07 18.13 9.29
CA GLU A 114 6.96 17.86 10.71
C GLU A 114 8.29 18.05 11.43
N SER A 115 9.39 17.52 10.89
CA SER A 115 10.74 17.75 11.42
C SER A 115 11.03 19.24 11.55
N LYS A 116 10.86 20.03 10.48
CA LYS A 116 11.04 21.49 10.54
C LYS A 116 10.12 22.20 11.55
N ARG A 117 8.93 21.65 11.82
CA ARG A 117 8.02 22.20 12.84
C ARG A 117 8.53 21.92 14.24
N ARG A 118 9.02 20.70 14.49
CA ARG A 118 9.63 20.29 15.76
C ARG A 118 10.91 21.08 16.04
N ASP A 119 11.78 21.25 15.04
CA ASP A 119 13.00 22.05 15.16
C ASP A 119 12.68 23.50 15.57
N ARG A 120 11.73 24.15 14.87
CA ARG A 120 11.28 25.51 15.24
C ARG A 120 10.61 25.59 16.61
N GLN A 121 10.05 24.49 17.12
CA GLN A 121 9.48 24.45 18.45
C GLN A 121 10.59 24.36 19.50
N ALA A 122 11.56 23.47 19.30
CA ALA A 122 12.74 23.32 20.15
C ALA A 122 13.54 24.64 20.26
N ASP A 123 13.72 25.35 19.14
CA ASP A 123 14.39 26.67 19.14
C ASP A 123 13.63 27.71 19.97
N ARG A 124 12.30 27.60 20.07
CA ARG A 124 11.46 28.56 20.82
C ARG A 124 11.36 28.24 22.30
N ASP A 125 11.41 26.97 22.67
CA ASP A 125 11.30 26.52 24.05
C ASP A 125 12.66 26.19 24.69
N ASN A 126 13.78 26.50 24.02
CA ASN A 126 15.14 26.18 24.45
C ASN A 126 15.32 24.68 24.76
N GLU A 127 14.87 23.82 23.85
CA GLU A 127 15.00 22.38 23.97
C GLU A 127 14.29 21.79 25.22
N ALA A 128 13.15 22.37 25.62
CA ALA A 128 12.43 21.96 26.83
C ALA A 128 12.03 20.47 26.80
N GLU A 129 11.70 19.92 25.64
CA GLU A 129 11.38 18.50 25.45
C GLU A 129 12.59 17.60 25.80
N LEU A 130 13.79 17.96 25.34
CA LEU A 130 15.04 17.26 25.66
C LEU A 130 15.39 17.39 27.14
N GLY A 131 15.20 18.58 27.72
CA GLY A 131 15.39 18.83 29.15
C GLY A 131 14.51 17.93 30.02
N ALA A 132 13.20 17.88 29.73
CA ALA A 132 12.26 17.01 30.44
C ALA A 132 12.62 15.53 30.30
N TYR A 133 13.10 15.12 29.12
CA TYR A 133 13.53 13.73 28.88
C TYR A 133 14.79 13.37 29.70
N ASN A 134 15.76 14.29 29.79
CA ASN A 134 16.94 14.14 30.63
C ASN A 134 16.59 14.05 32.12
N ASP A 135 15.64 14.89 32.58
CA ASP A 135 15.17 14.87 33.97
C ASP A 135 14.49 13.54 34.33
N MET A 136 13.67 12.99 33.43
CA MET A 136 13.05 11.67 33.60
C MET A 136 14.12 10.57 33.75
N PHE A 137 15.15 10.54 32.90
CA PHE A 137 16.23 9.57 33.04
C PHE A 137 17.03 9.74 34.33
N ALA A 138 17.26 10.98 34.77
CA ALA A 138 17.90 11.25 36.05
C ALA A 138 17.06 10.71 37.22
N GLN A 139 15.73 10.79 37.15
CA GLN A 139 14.84 10.19 38.16
C GLN A 139 14.89 8.66 38.15
N LEU A 140 14.82 8.02 36.97
CA LEU A 140 14.93 6.57 36.83
C LEU A 140 16.25 6.05 37.42
N LYS A 141 17.37 6.71 37.10
CA LYS A 141 18.68 6.36 37.65
C LYS A 141 18.71 6.47 39.19
N LYS A 142 18.12 7.52 39.76
CA LYS A 142 18.03 7.69 41.22
C LYS A 142 17.21 6.58 41.89
N GLN A 143 16.11 6.17 41.26
CA GLN A 143 15.28 5.05 41.75
C GLN A 143 16.05 3.74 41.73
N ASP A 144 16.77 3.43 40.65
CA ASP A 144 17.62 2.24 40.55
C ASP A 144 18.72 2.22 41.63
N GLU A 145 19.38 3.36 41.86
CA GLU A 145 20.38 3.51 42.93
C GLU A 145 19.80 3.35 44.33
N GLU A 146 18.54 3.75 44.54
CA GLU A 146 17.85 3.57 45.81
C GLU A 146 17.45 2.10 46.03
N ILE A 147 16.95 1.43 45.00
CA ILE A 147 16.66 -0.01 45.02
C ILE A 147 17.94 -0.81 45.32
N ALA A 148 19.05 -0.49 44.63
CA ALA A 148 20.35 -1.15 44.83
C ALA A 148 20.97 -0.90 46.22
N ARG A 149 20.58 0.20 46.89
CA ARG A 149 20.97 0.48 48.29
C ARG A 149 20.10 -0.26 49.30
N ARG A 150 18.80 -0.45 49.02
CA ARG A 150 17.87 -1.18 49.91
C ARG A 150 18.05 -2.70 49.84
N GLY A 151 18.64 -3.22 48.76
CA GLY A 151 18.95 -4.64 48.60
C GLY A 151 20.32 -5.09 49.15
N ARG A 152 21.10 -4.18 49.74
CA ARG A 152 22.35 -4.46 50.46
C ARG A 152 22.11 -4.32 51.97
#